data_AF-A0A7M5XNU9-F1
#
_entry.id   AF-A0A7M5XNU9-F1
#
_cell.length_a   1.000
_cell.length_b   1.000
_cell.length_c   1.000
_cell.angle_alpha   90.00
_cell.angle_beta   90.00
_cell.angle_gamma   90.00
#
_symmetry.space_group_name_H-M   'P 1'
#
loop_
_entity.id
_entity.type
_entity.pdbx_description
1 polymer ?
#
loop_
_entity_poly.entity_id
_entity_poly.type
_entity_poly.pdbx_seq_one_letter_code
_entity_poly.pdbx_strand_id
1 'polypeptide(L)'
;LLKICISNTEVLFNSQYQLTPMGQLMKKHFKESFQSIVISLFDTRTIDLNNILQIFQAKGKAEDNEKRIPLDRQACQILENLLNDSSRRKSFQEIAVILVDQYLLRMTKKMNTNDGWKIKHNHEIKGNGHYGTRFTWLNKLKPFSGESPSPQDCIILKNNQKSRSNDTSGGTGRKQNDQQSMALSLPSTGLTTSNPSSPSRSKILSPSSMDDTNHETSKILKSREFCPCCCCSEILIKFQSLLCSRYNRKEFSLHVIEKLKDSDFVGKEALLLLAWPKAGMAQEAVDYIVANYPALILQYAKDMFDWKAQ
;
A
#
# COMPACT_ATOMS: atom_id res chain seq x y z
N LEU A 1 29.14 -13.90 4.44
CA LEU A 1 28.42 -14.00 3.16
C LEU A 1 28.16 -12.65 2.50
N LEU A 2 27.42 -11.72 3.13
CA LEU A 2 27.07 -10.42 2.54
C LEU A 2 28.28 -9.67 1.93
N LYS A 3 29.36 -9.52 2.73
CA LYS A 3 30.62 -8.88 2.29
C LYS A 3 31.28 -9.60 1.11
N ILE A 4 31.21 -10.93 1.06
CA ILE A 4 31.78 -11.73 -0.03
C ILE A 4 31.01 -11.45 -1.32
N CYS A 5 29.68 -11.46 -1.26
CA CYS A 5 28.82 -11.17 -2.42
C CYS A 5 28.94 -9.73 -2.92
N ILE A 6 29.19 -8.77 -2.02
CA ILE A 6 29.45 -7.38 -2.40
C ILE A 6 30.82 -7.24 -3.08
N SER A 7 31.83 -7.97 -2.60
CA SER A 7 33.20 -7.89 -3.13
C SER A 7 33.41 -8.72 -4.40
N ASN A 8 32.55 -9.70 -4.65
CA ASN A 8 32.64 -10.66 -5.76
C ASN A 8 31.26 -10.73 -6.45
N THR A 9 30.92 -9.71 -7.22
CA THR A 9 29.60 -9.56 -7.85
C THR A 9 29.27 -10.70 -8.82
N GLU A 10 30.28 -11.30 -9.41
CA GLU A 10 30.21 -12.44 -10.33
C GLU A 10 29.60 -13.70 -9.68
N VAL A 11 29.62 -13.77 -8.35
CA VAL A 11 28.93 -14.83 -7.60
C VAL A 11 27.42 -14.70 -7.76
N LEU A 12 26.89 -13.48 -7.90
CA LEU A 12 25.46 -13.20 -7.98
C LEU A 12 24.97 -12.92 -9.39
N PHE A 13 25.80 -12.27 -10.21
CA PHE A 13 25.44 -11.76 -11.52
C PHE A 13 26.46 -12.20 -12.57
N ASN A 14 26.02 -12.51 -13.79
CA ASN A 14 26.94 -12.65 -14.92
C ASN A 14 27.32 -11.27 -15.50
N SER A 15 28.15 -11.23 -16.53
CA SER A 15 28.58 -10.01 -17.22
C SER A 15 27.43 -9.18 -17.83
N GLN A 16 26.24 -9.75 -17.97
CA GLN A 16 25.03 -9.10 -18.46
C GLN A 16 24.03 -8.78 -17.35
N TYR A 17 24.46 -8.80 -16.08
CA TYR A 17 23.61 -8.60 -14.89
C TYR A 17 22.43 -9.59 -14.76
N GLN A 18 22.53 -10.75 -15.40
CA GLN A 18 21.58 -11.84 -15.18
C GLN A 18 21.99 -12.63 -13.94
N LEU A 19 21.00 -13.09 -13.18
CA LEU A 19 21.23 -13.83 -11.95
C LEU A 19 21.85 -15.21 -12.22
N THR A 20 22.98 -15.48 -11.58
CA THR A 20 23.56 -16.83 -11.48
C THR A 20 22.64 -17.75 -10.66
N PRO A 21 22.85 -19.08 -10.64
CA PRO A 21 22.08 -19.98 -9.78
C PRO A 21 22.11 -19.55 -8.30
N MET A 22 23.25 -19.06 -7.80
CA MET A 22 23.37 -18.52 -6.46
C MET A 22 22.57 -17.23 -6.29
N GLY A 23 22.64 -16.30 -7.25
CA GLY A 23 21.83 -15.07 -7.25
C GLY A 23 20.32 -15.37 -7.24
N GLN A 24 19.87 -16.35 -8.02
CA GLN A 24 18.48 -16.80 -8.05
C GLN A 24 18.05 -17.40 -6.70
N LEU A 25 18.90 -18.25 -6.10
CA LEU A 25 18.66 -18.83 -4.79
C LEU A 25 18.51 -17.74 -3.72
N MET A 26 19.42 -16.76 -3.70
CA MET A 26 19.36 -15.63 -2.77
C MET A 26 18.13 -14.77 -2.96
N LYS A 27 17.79 -14.39 -4.20
CA LYS A 27 16.58 -13.63 -4.51
C LYS A 27 15.30 -14.35 -4.09
N LYS A 28 15.28 -15.69 -4.13
CA LYS A 28 14.09 -16.48 -3.79
C LYS A 28 13.95 -16.72 -2.28
N HIS A 29 15.03 -17.13 -1.62
CA HIS A 29 14.99 -17.63 -0.24
C HIS A 29 15.56 -16.65 0.80
N PHE A 30 16.47 -15.76 0.41
CA PHE A 30 17.17 -14.83 1.29
C PHE A 30 16.91 -13.37 0.89
N LYS A 31 15.62 -13.02 0.73
CA LYS A 31 15.16 -11.75 0.14
C LYS A 31 15.77 -10.51 0.80
N GLU A 32 15.73 -10.42 2.12
CA GLU A 32 16.24 -9.25 2.87
C GLU A 32 17.75 -9.06 2.68
N SER A 33 18.51 -10.16 2.77
CA SER A 33 19.96 -10.15 2.51
C SER A 33 20.26 -9.78 1.06
N PHE A 34 19.51 -10.32 0.11
CA PHE A 34 19.67 -10.00 -1.30
C PHE A 34 19.39 -8.52 -1.59
N GLN A 35 18.30 -7.97 -1.04
CA GLN A 35 17.98 -6.53 -1.13
C GLN A 35 19.11 -5.68 -0.55
N SER A 36 19.63 -6.05 0.63
CA SER A 36 20.74 -5.33 1.28
C SER A 36 22.01 -5.33 0.42
N ILE A 37 22.31 -6.45 -0.25
CA ILE A 37 23.44 -6.54 -1.18
C ILE A 37 23.22 -5.63 -2.38
N VAL A 38 22.06 -5.69 -3.03
CA VAL A 38 21.74 -4.86 -4.21
C VAL A 38 21.83 -3.38 -3.85
N ILE A 39 21.30 -2.96 -2.70
CA ILE A 39 21.41 -1.57 -2.22
C ILE A 39 22.88 -1.19 -1.99
N SER A 40 23.67 -2.06 -1.36
CA SER A 40 25.10 -1.79 -1.14
C SER A 40 25.87 -1.64 -2.45
N LEU A 41 25.57 -2.48 -3.45
CA LEU A 41 26.19 -2.41 -4.78
C LEU A 41 25.79 -1.14 -5.54
N PHE A 42 24.58 -0.64 -5.32
CA PHE A 42 24.13 0.64 -5.86
C PHE A 42 24.90 1.80 -5.21
N ASP A 43 25.07 1.76 -3.89
CA ASP A 43 25.81 2.77 -3.14
C ASP A 43 27.29 2.84 -3.54
N THR A 44 27.91 1.70 -3.85
CA THR A 44 29.28 1.63 -4.38
C THR A 44 29.37 1.91 -5.88
N ARG A 45 28.25 2.22 -6.55
CA ARG A 45 28.14 2.44 -8.00
C ARG A 45 28.59 1.24 -8.84
N THR A 46 28.58 0.05 -8.27
CA THR A 46 28.90 -1.19 -8.98
C THR A 46 27.74 -1.62 -9.88
N ILE A 47 26.51 -1.30 -9.47
CA ILE A 47 25.32 -1.43 -10.31
C ILE A 47 24.59 -0.09 -10.37
N ASP A 48 23.97 0.20 -11.51
CA ASP A 48 23.11 1.37 -11.69
C ASP A 48 21.63 1.00 -11.58
N LEU A 49 20.76 2.00 -11.74
CA LEU A 49 19.32 1.79 -11.65
C LEU A 49 18.80 0.89 -12.77
N ASN A 50 19.32 1.02 -14.00
CA ASN A 50 18.93 0.20 -15.14
C ASN A 50 19.21 -1.27 -14.91
N ASN A 51 20.38 -1.59 -14.36
CA ASN A 51 20.77 -2.96 -14.02
C ASN A 51 19.86 -3.53 -12.93
N ILE A 52 19.51 -2.74 -11.92
CA ILE A 52 18.52 -3.15 -10.90
C ILE A 52 17.19 -3.49 -11.58
N LEU A 53 16.67 -2.63 -12.46
CA LEU A 53 15.42 -2.91 -13.16
C LEU A 53 15.53 -4.20 -13.98
N GLN A 54 16.63 -4.42 -14.70
CA GLN A 54 16.86 -5.63 -15.49
C GLN A 54 16.87 -6.91 -14.63
N ILE A 55 17.49 -6.88 -13.45
CA ILE A 55 17.51 -8.01 -12.50
C ILE A 55 16.09 -8.41 -12.04
N PHE A 56 15.16 -7.45 -12.01
CA PHE A 56 13.80 -7.63 -11.49
C PHE A 56 12.69 -7.54 -12.54
N GLN A 57 13.02 -7.29 -13.80
CA GLN A 57 12.06 -7.41 -14.90
C GLN A 57 11.59 -8.86 -14.98
N ALA A 58 10.27 -9.05 -14.92
CA ALA A 58 9.67 -10.34 -15.21
C ALA A 58 9.99 -10.69 -16.67
N LYS A 59 10.40 -11.93 -16.94
CA LYS A 59 10.45 -12.48 -18.30
C LYS A 59 9.01 -12.60 -18.83
N GLY A 60 8.41 -11.49 -19.21
CA GLY A 60 7.13 -11.43 -19.91
C GLY A 60 7.37 -11.63 -21.39
N LYS A 61 6.51 -12.42 -22.04
CA LYS A 61 6.49 -12.52 -23.50
C LYS A 61 6.19 -11.14 -24.07
N ALA A 62 7.12 -10.61 -24.85
CA ALA A 62 7.00 -9.34 -25.55
C ALA A 62 6.03 -9.49 -26.74
N GLU A 63 4.74 -9.70 -26.48
CA GLU A 63 3.73 -9.85 -27.54
C GLU A 63 2.63 -8.80 -27.52
N ASP A 64 2.59 -7.90 -26.53
CA ASP A 64 1.72 -6.72 -26.58
C ASP A 64 2.59 -5.47 -26.53
N ASN A 65 2.82 -4.89 -27.70
CA ASN A 65 3.41 -3.56 -27.86
C ASN A 65 2.68 -2.55 -26.92
N GLU A 66 3.47 -1.68 -26.28
CA GLU A 66 3.06 -0.55 -25.41
C GLU A 66 2.64 -0.81 -23.95
N LYS A 67 2.34 -2.05 -23.50
CA LYS A 67 1.98 -2.25 -22.09
C LYS A 67 3.23 -2.37 -21.21
N ARG A 68 3.56 -1.30 -20.49
CA ARG A 68 4.61 -1.29 -19.45
C ARG A 68 4.45 -2.50 -18.52
N ILE A 69 5.47 -3.36 -18.48
CA ILE A 69 5.48 -4.58 -17.69
C ILE A 69 5.52 -4.18 -16.19
N PRO A 70 4.63 -4.72 -15.34
CA PRO A 70 4.73 -4.51 -13.90
C PRO A 70 6.08 -5.00 -13.37
N LEU A 71 6.76 -4.17 -12.60
CA LEU A 71 7.91 -4.62 -11.84
C LEU A 71 7.46 -5.60 -10.74
N ASP A 72 8.33 -6.57 -10.46
CA ASP A 72 8.18 -7.45 -9.30
C ASP A 72 8.06 -6.62 -8.01
N ARG A 73 7.32 -7.14 -7.02
CA ARG A 73 7.18 -6.54 -5.70
C ARG A 73 8.54 -6.31 -5.04
N GLN A 74 9.50 -7.22 -5.25
CA GLN A 74 10.85 -7.05 -4.71
C GLN A 74 11.59 -5.86 -5.32
N ALA A 75 11.38 -5.56 -6.61
CA ALA A 75 11.95 -4.39 -7.25
C ALA A 75 11.43 -3.12 -6.59
N CYS A 76 10.11 -3.01 -6.43
CA CYS A 76 9.51 -1.85 -5.75
C CYS A 76 10.03 -1.69 -4.32
N GLN A 77 10.21 -2.78 -3.57
CA GLN A 77 10.78 -2.71 -2.22
C GLN A 77 12.21 -2.18 -2.21
N ILE A 78 13.04 -2.56 -3.19
CA ILE A 78 14.40 -2.02 -3.31
C ILE A 78 14.35 -0.53 -3.61
N LEU A 79 13.53 -0.11 -4.58
CA LEU A 79 13.37 1.30 -4.91
C LEU A 79 12.84 2.10 -3.71
N GLU A 80 11.86 1.56 -2.96
CA GLU A 80 11.35 2.13 -1.71
C GLU A 80 12.47 2.28 -0.66
N ASN A 81 13.30 1.24 -0.48
CA ASN A 81 14.42 1.28 0.46
C ASN A 81 15.51 2.27 0.03
N LEU A 82 15.76 2.38 -1.27
CA LEU A 82 16.70 3.38 -1.81
C LEU A 82 16.23 4.80 -1.47
N LEU A 83 14.93 5.08 -1.65
CA LEU A 83 14.33 6.35 -1.28
C LEU A 83 14.23 6.56 0.23
N ASN A 84 14.19 5.51 1.04
CA ASN A 84 14.13 5.63 2.49
C ASN A 84 15.44 6.16 3.15
N ASP A 85 16.50 6.37 2.36
CA ASP A 85 17.77 6.92 2.82
C ASP A 85 17.97 8.33 2.26
N SER A 86 18.12 9.33 3.13
CA SER A 86 18.24 10.74 2.74
C SER A 86 19.59 11.11 2.12
N SER A 87 20.58 10.20 2.12
CA SER A 87 21.88 10.40 1.48
C SER A 87 21.79 10.33 -0.06
N ARG A 88 20.81 9.61 -0.61
CA ARG A 88 20.69 9.29 -2.05
C ARG A 88 19.93 10.36 -2.86
N ARG A 89 20.12 11.64 -2.55
CA ARG A 89 19.34 12.77 -3.14
C ARG A 89 19.40 12.85 -4.66
N LYS A 90 20.54 12.51 -5.26
CA LYS A 90 20.75 12.62 -6.71
C LYS A 90 19.87 11.65 -7.50
N SER A 91 19.55 10.51 -6.92
CA SER A 91 18.75 9.46 -7.56
C SER A 91 17.26 9.56 -7.24
N PHE A 92 16.84 10.55 -6.42
CA PHE A 92 15.45 10.70 -5.99
C PHE A 92 14.49 10.77 -7.17
N GLN A 93 14.73 11.71 -8.10
CA GLN A 93 13.82 11.99 -9.21
C GLN A 93 13.61 10.75 -10.10
N GLU A 94 14.70 10.11 -10.50
CA GLU A 94 14.66 8.94 -11.37
C GLU A 94 13.93 7.76 -10.70
N ILE A 95 14.26 7.46 -9.45
CA ILE A 95 13.63 6.35 -8.71
C ILE A 95 12.16 6.66 -8.41
N ALA A 96 11.83 7.89 -8.05
CA ALA A 96 10.47 8.32 -7.72
C ALA A 96 9.55 8.23 -8.94
N VAL A 97 10.00 8.66 -10.12
CA VAL A 97 9.24 8.56 -11.38
C VAL A 97 8.88 7.09 -11.67
N ILE A 98 9.87 6.19 -11.57
CA ILE A 98 9.64 4.75 -11.80
C ILE A 98 8.64 4.20 -10.78
N LEU A 99 8.79 4.53 -9.51
CA LEU A 99 7.88 4.06 -8.45
C LEU A 99 6.45 4.54 -8.67
N VAL A 100 6.25 5.82 -9.02
CA VAL A 100 4.93 6.37 -9.34
C VAL A 100 4.27 5.61 -10.46
N ASP A 101 4.99 5.35 -11.54
CA ASP A 101 4.46 4.62 -12.68
C ASP A 101 4.03 3.20 -12.27
N GLN A 102 4.79 2.54 -11.40
CA GLN A 102 4.43 1.23 -10.86
C GLN A 102 3.26 1.27 -9.87
N TYR A 103 3.18 2.29 -9.04
CA TYR A 103 2.06 2.50 -8.11
C TYR A 103 0.76 2.71 -8.87
N LEU A 104 0.77 3.58 -9.88
CA LEU A 104 -0.40 3.83 -10.74
C LEU A 104 -0.83 2.58 -11.50
N LEU A 105 0.12 1.83 -12.07
CA LEU A 105 -0.16 0.57 -12.75
C LEU A 105 -0.86 -0.44 -11.82
N ARG A 106 -0.49 -0.47 -10.53
CA ARG A 106 -1.07 -1.38 -9.54
C ARG A 106 -2.42 -0.91 -9.00
N MET A 107 -2.62 0.40 -8.86
CA MET A 107 -3.88 0.97 -8.36
C MET A 107 -4.98 0.99 -9.43
N THR A 108 -4.63 1.14 -10.71
CA THR A 108 -5.59 1.17 -11.83
C THR A 108 -5.97 -0.23 -12.32
N LYS A 109 -5.10 -1.23 -12.13
CA LYS A 109 -5.46 -2.62 -12.43
C LYS A 109 -6.52 -3.11 -11.44
N LYS A 110 -7.55 -3.79 -11.96
CA LYS A 110 -8.50 -4.54 -11.14
C LYS A 110 -7.69 -5.55 -10.30
N MET A 111 -7.48 -5.24 -9.01
CA MET A 111 -6.83 -6.18 -8.10
C MET A 111 -7.66 -7.45 -8.07
N ASN A 112 -7.09 -8.56 -8.57
CA ASN A 112 -7.57 -9.88 -8.18
C ASN A 112 -7.34 -9.99 -6.68
N THR A 113 -8.41 -10.19 -5.93
CA THR A 113 -8.48 -10.18 -4.45
C THR A 113 -7.57 -11.19 -3.75
N ASN A 114 -6.82 -12.01 -4.51
CA ASN A 114 -6.02 -13.13 -4.01
C ASN A 114 -4.52 -12.85 -3.80
N ASP A 115 -3.93 -11.80 -4.39
CA ASP A 115 -2.45 -11.63 -4.36
C ASP A 115 -1.87 -10.87 -3.15
N GLY A 116 -2.69 -10.48 -2.17
CA GLY A 116 -2.28 -9.48 -1.17
C GLY A 116 -1.95 -9.95 0.25
N TRP A 117 -2.32 -11.15 0.68
CA TRP A 117 -2.53 -11.40 2.11
C TRP A 117 -1.39 -12.18 2.80
N LYS A 118 -0.16 -11.68 2.68
CA LYS A 118 0.94 -12.02 3.60
C LYS A 118 1.81 -10.79 3.82
N ILE A 119 1.44 -9.92 4.77
CA ILE A 119 2.24 -8.72 5.04
C ILE A 119 2.40 -8.55 6.55
N LYS A 120 3.63 -8.76 7.03
CA LYS A 120 4.16 -8.06 8.20
C LYS A 120 4.05 -6.57 7.88
N HIS A 121 3.19 -5.84 8.59
CA HIS A 121 2.78 -4.48 8.26
C HIS A 121 3.85 -3.46 8.66
N ASN A 122 4.56 -2.89 7.69
CA ASN A 122 5.31 -1.64 7.86
C ASN A 122 4.65 -0.61 6.93
N HIS A 123 3.63 0.10 7.41
CA HIS A 123 2.88 1.10 6.64
C HIS A 123 3.45 2.52 6.78
N GLU A 124 4.20 2.78 7.85
CA GLU A 124 4.99 4.00 7.98
C GLU A 124 6.34 3.74 7.34
N ILE A 125 6.49 4.20 6.10
CA ILE A 125 7.84 4.53 5.65
C ILE A 125 8.30 5.64 6.58
N LYS A 126 9.17 5.29 7.52
CA LYS A 126 9.74 6.23 8.49
C LYS A 126 10.28 7.40 7.67
N GLY A 127 9.75 8.61 7.86
CA GLY A 127 10.10 9.81 7.08
C GLY A 127 11.55 10.29 7.23
N ASN A 128 12.47 9.40 7.57
CA ASN A 128 13.89 9.64 7.78
C ASN A 128 14.67 9.71 6.45
N GLY A 129 14.00 9.40 5.33
CA GLY A 129 14.55 9.40 3.98
C GLY A 129 13.98 10.50 3.09
N HIS A 130 13.53 10.09 1.90
CA HIS A 130 12.88 10.93 0.90
C HIS A 130 11.35 10.83 0.95
N TYR A 131 10.77 10.05 1.85
CA TYR A 131 9.33 10.07 2.09
C TYR A 131 9.00 11.15 3.12
N GLY A 132 8.03 11.99 2.81
CA GLY A 132 7.53 13.02 3.71
C GLY A 132 6.45 12.49 4.66
N THR A 133 6.31 13.13 5.81
CA THR A 133 5.19 12.90 6.71
C THR A 133 3.90 13.27 6.02
N ARG A 134 2.93 12.35 6.05
CA ARG A 134 1.63 12.58 5.42
C ARG A 134 0.81 13.60 6.21
N PHE A 135 0.20 14.57 5.52
CA PHE A 135 -0.70 15.51 6.16
C PHE A 135 -1.97 14.83 6.71
N THR A 136 -2.47 15.33 7.84
CA THR A 136 -3.64 14.73 8.51
C THR A 136 -4.94 14.93 7.75
N TRP A 137 -5.07 16.01 6.97
CA TRP A 137 -6.26 16.26 6.15
C TRP A 137 -6.48 15.20 5.06
N LEU A 138 -5.43 14.50 4.64
CA LEU A 138 -5.53 13.39 3.68
C LEU A 138 -6.36 12.22 4.22
N ASN A 139 -6.43 12.04 5.54
CA ASN A 139 -7.25 11.01 6.16
C ASN A 139 -8.76 11.32 6.03
N LYS A 140 -9.12 12.58 5.78
CA LYS A 140 -10.51 13.00 5.58
C LYS A 140 -10.98 12.86 4.13
N LEU A 141 -10.09 12.43 3.23
CA LEU A 141 -10.39 12.14 1.83
C LEU A 141 -10.55 10.64 1.61
N LYS A 142 -11.36 10.27 0.61
CA LYS A 142 -11.51 8.87 0.20
C LYS A 142 -10.15 8.29 -0.22
N PRO A 143 -9.88 6.99 0.07
CA PRO A 143 -10.79 5.99 0.64
C PRO A 143 -10.92 6.04 2.17
N PHE A 144 -10.28 6.99 2.85
CA PHE A 144 -10.26 7.07 4.30
C PHE A 144 -11.50 7.79 4.85
N SER A 145 -11.73 7.64 6.16
CA SER A 145 -12.94 8.10 6.85
C SER A 145 -12.69 9.15 7.94
N GLY A 146 -11.51 9.76 7.96
CA GLY A 146 -11.11 10.84 8.86
C GLY A 146 -9.98 10.48 9.80
N GLU A 147 -10.08 9.34 10.48
CA GLU A 147 -9.04 8.85 11.39
C GLU A 147 -7.83 8.29 10.65
N SER A 148 -6.70 8.18 11.36
CA SER A 148 -5.51 7.55 10.80
C SER A 148 -5.82 6.11 10.38
N PRO A 149 -5.55 5.73 9.12
CA PRO A 149 -5.92 4.43 8.61
C PRO A 149 -5.21 3.33 9.39
N SER A 150 -5.99 2.39 9.91
CA SER A 150 -5.50 1.34 10.80
C SER A 150 -5.79 -0.06 10.22
N PRO A 151 -4.94 -1.08 10.45
CA PRO A 151 -5.22 -2.45 10.01
C PRO A 151 -6.57 -3.01 10.53
N GLN A 152 -6.99 -2.55 11.71
CA GLN A 152 -8.21 -2.97 12.41
C GLN A 152 -9.50 -2.58 11.66
N ASP A 153 -9.41 -1.59 10.77
CA ASP A 153 -10.54 -1.10 9.98
C ASP A 153 -10.72 -1.90 8.69
N CYS A 154 -9.98 -2.99 8.52
CA CYS A 154 -10.03 -3.77 7.30
C CYS A 154 -11.33 -4.55 7.15
N ILE A 155 -12.22 -4.04 6.30
CA ILE A 155 -13.50 -4.67 5.96
C ILE A 155 -13.28 -6.02 5.26
N ILE A 156 -12.27 -6.10 4.38
CA ILE A 156 -11.98 -7.33 3.62
C ILE A 156 -11.52 -8.47 4.55
N LEU A 157 -10.68 -8.17 5.55
CA LEU A 157 -10.27 -9.17 6.55
C LEU A 157 -11.46 -9.66 7.37
N LYS A 158 -12.32 -8.73 7.83
CA LYS A 158 -13.51 -9.06 8.62
C LYS A 158 -14.48 -9.95 7.83
N ASN A 159 -14.68 -9.66 6.55
CA ASN A 159 -15.56 -10.44 5.68
C ASN A 159 -15.00 -11.84 5.41
N ASN A 160 -13.70 -11.97 5.11
CA ASN A 160 -13.07 -13.27 4.89
C ASN A 160 -13.10 -14.16 6.14
N GLN A 161 -13.01 -13.58 7.34
CA GLN A 161 -13.15 -14.33 8.59
C GLN A 161 -14.58 -14.81 8.82
N LYS A 162 -15.59 -13.98 8.52
CA LYS A 162 -17.01 -14.35 8.63
C LYS A 162 -17.44 -15.41 7.62
N SER A 163 -16.93 -15.37 6.39
CA SER A 163 -17.21 -16.39 5.38
C SER A 163 -16.67 -17.76 5.80
N ARG A 164 -15.48 -17.80 6.43
CA ARG A 164 -14.91 -19.06 6.94
C ARG A 164 -15.66 -19.66 8.12
N SER A 165 -16.33 -18.84 8.93
CA SER A 165 -17.15 -19.33 10.06
C SER A 165 -18.53 -19.84 9.65
N ASN A 166 -19.05 -19.43 8.48
CA ASN A 166 -20.36 -19.90 7.99
C ASN A 166 -20.30 -21.25 7.25
N ASP A 167 -19.12 -21.69 6.83
CA ASP A 167 -18.94 -23.01 6.20
C ASP A 167 -18.78 -24.17 7.20
N THR A 168 -18.96 -23.93 8.52
CA THR A 168 -18.91 -24.98 9.56
C THR A 168 -20.24 -25.20 10.28
N SER A 169 -21.36 -24.75 9.71
CA SER A 169 -22.71 -25.03 10.22
C SER A 169 -23.49 -25.89 9.23
N GLY A 170 -23.04 -27.13 9.08
CA GLY A 170 -23.66 -28.15 8.23
C GLY A 170 -23.02 -29.51 8.45
N GLY A 171 -23.19 -30.09 9.65
CA GLY A 171 -22.61 -31.38 9.99
C GLY A 171 -22.94 -31.82 11.41
N THR A 172 -24.14 -32.38 11.59
CA THR A 172 -24.46 -33.26 12.72
C THR A 172 -23.49 -34.44 12.74
N GLY A 173 -22.65 -34.54 13.77
CA GLY A 173 -21.69 -35.64 13.85
C GLY A 173 -20.75 -35.58 15.06
N ARG A 174 -21.31 -35.93 16.21
CA ARG A 174 -20.63 -36.31 17.47
C ARG A 174 -19.33 -37.10 17.21
N LYS A 175 -18.20 -36.66 17.79
CA LYS A 175 -17.31 -37.49 18.62
C LYS A 175 -16.23 -36.66 19.31
N GLN A 176 -16.14 -36.90 20.61
CA GLN A 176 -15.13 -36.43 21.55
C GLN A 176 -13.73 -36.81 21.07
N ASN A 177 -12.75 -35.96 21.36
CA ASN A 177 -11.52 -36.45 21.97
C ASN A 177 -10.83 -35.34 22.76
N ASP A 178 -10.76 -35.57 24.07
CA ASP A 178 -9.97 -34.84 25.04
C ASP A 178 -8.48 -35.13 24.80
N GLN A 179 -7.65 -34.09 24.65
CA GLN A 179 -6.25 -34.17 25.05
C GLN A 179 -5.86 -32.92 25.85
N GLN A 180 -5.63 -33.23 27.12
CA GLN A 180 -5.03 -32.47 28.19
C GLN A 180 -3.85 -31.59 27.77
N SER A 181 -3.83 -30.37 28.30
CA SER A 181 -2.57 -29.71 28.68
C SER A 181 -2.71 -29.22 30.13
N MET A 182 -1.84 -29.76 30.97
CA MET A 182 -1.69 -29.38 32.38
C MET A 182 -1.07 -27.99 32.48
N ALA A 183 -1.65 -27.12 33.30
CA ALA A 183 -0.93 -26.01 33.90
C ALA A 183 -1.31 -25.93 35.39
N LEU A 184 -0.26 -26.01 36.21
CA LEU A 184 -0.28 -25.97 37.66
C LEU A 184 -0.82 -24.63 38.19
N SER A 185 -1.68 -24.72 39.18
CA SER A 185 -2.18 -23.64 40.03
C SER A 185 -1.25 -23.38 41.22
N LEU A 186 -1.17 -22.13 41.70
CA LEU A 186 -1.49 -21.68 43.08
C LEU A 186 -1.32 -20.13 43.23
N PRO A 187 -1.83 -19.46 44.29
CA PRO A 187 -2.82 -18.38 44.15
C PRO A 187 -2.51 -17.09 44.95
N SER A 188 -3.37 -16.06 44.83
CA SER A 188 -3.66 -15.05 45.89
C SER A 188 -4.90 -14.20 45.50
N THR A 189 -6.08 -14.52 46.04
CA THR A 189 -6.91 -13.73 47.00
C THR A 189 -7.24 -12.28 46.61
N GLY A 190 -8.48 -12.02 46.14
CA GLY A 190 -9.53 -11.23 46.85
C GLY A 190 -9.84 -9.95 46.03
N LEU A 191 -11.05 -9.40 45.82
CA LEU A 191 -12.36 -9.46 46.45
C LEU A 191 -13.48 -9.19 45.39
N THR A 192 -14.68 -9.62 45.78
CA THR A 192 -16.07 -9.32 45.35
C THR A 192 -16.33 -7.95 44.69
N THR A 193 -17.26 -7.76 43.73
CA THR A 193 -18.73 -7.74 43.96
C THR A 193 -19.58 -7.73 42.66
N SER A 194 -20.60 -8.61 42.62
CA SER A 194 -21.99 -8.48 42.11
C SER A 194 -22.37 -7.88 40.73
N ASN A 195 -23.02 -8.72 39.91
CA ASN A 195 -24.05 -8.41 38.91
C ASN A 195 -25.35 -7.85 39.57
N PRO A 196 -26.29 -7.25 38.80
CA PRO A 196 -27.44 -8.04 38.31
C PRO A 196 -27.90 -7.71 36.86
N SER A 197 -28.79 -8.58 36.37
CA SER A 197 -29.16 -8.83 34.97
C SER A 197 -30.49 -8.19 34.51
N SER A 198 -30.62 -8.01 33.16
CA SER A 198 -31.83 -8.14 32.29
C SER A 198 -32.89 -7.00 32.25
N PRO A 199 -33.87 -6.94 31.29
CA PRO A 199 -34.16 -7.76 30.07
C PRO A 199 -34.62 -7.01 28.75
N SER A 200 -34.57 -7.74 27.62
CA SER A 200 -35.55 -7.92 26.50
C SER A 200 -36.22 -6.78 25.69
N ARG A 201 -36.08 -6.83 24.33
CA ARG A 201 -37.10 -6.72 23.24
C ARG A 201 -36.40 -6.47 21.88
N SER A 202 -36.79 -6.92 20.68
CA SER A 202 -37.83 -7.81 20.14
C SER A 202 -37.52 -8.09 18.65
N LYS A 203 -37.87 -9.28 18.16
CA LYS A 203 -37.87 -9.71 16.74
C LYS A 203 -38.96 -8.96 15.93
N ILE A 204 -38.68 -8.60 14.68
CA ILE A 204 -39.71 -8.38 13.64
C ILE A 204 -39.22 -9.01 12.32
N LEU A 205 -40.15 -9.71 11.66
CA LEU A 205 -40.04 -10.49 10.43
C LEU A 205 -40.17 -9.63 9.15
N SER A 206 -39.65 -10.17 8.06
CA SER A 206 -39.63 -9.71 6.65
C SER A 206 -41.02 -9.52 6.01
N PRO A 207 -41.07 -9.01 4.75
CA PRO A 207 -41.42 -9.93 3.66
C PRO A 207 -40.69 -9.69 2.31
N SER A 208 -40.82 -10.69 1.45
CA SER A 208 -40.18 -10.96 0.15
C SER A 208 -41.12 -10.75 -1.05
N SER A 209 -40.58 -10.29 -2.20
CA SER A 209 -41.05 -10.56 -3.59
C SER A 209 -40.01 -10.00 -4.57
N MET A 210 -39.20 -10.80 -5.28
CA MET A 210 -39.38 -11.45 -6.60
C MET A 210 -39.58 -10.52 -7.82
N ASP A 211 -38.56 -10.59 -8.69
CA ASP A 211 -38.40 -10.29 -10.13
C ASP A 211 -38.82 -8.93 -10.73
N ASP A 212 -37.82 -8.19 -11.24
CA ASP A 212 -37.68 -8.05 -12.70
C ASP A 212 -36.26 -7.59 -13.12
N THR A 213 -35.67 -8.44 -13.96
CA THR A 213 -34.36 -8.40 -14.60
C THR A 213 -34.13 -7.18 -15.51
N ASN A 214 -32.87 -6.72 -15.56
CA ASN A 214 -32.24 -5.84 -16.58
C ASN A 214 -31.75 -4.43 -16.18
N HIS A 215 -31.65 -4.11 -14.88
CA HIS A 215 -30.97 -2.87 -14.43
C HIS A 215 -29.66 -3.09 -13.63
N GLU A 216 -29.19 -4.34 -13.55
CA GLU A 216 -28.20 -4.76 -12.56
C GLU A 216 -26.75 -4.68 -13.05
N THR A 217 -26.49 -4.81 -14.36
CA THR A 217 -25.13 -4.73 -14.93
C THR A 217 -24.53 -3.32 -14.89
N SER A 218 -25.36 -2.27 -14.76
CA SER A 218 -24.92 -0.87 -14.70
C SER A 218 -24.82 -0.31 -13.28
N LYS A 219 -25.35 -1.03 -12.26
CA LYS A 219 -25.28 -0.65 -10.85
C LYS A 219 -24.18 -1.39 -10.06
N ILE A 220 -23.71 -2.54 -10.55
CA ILE A 220 -22.61 -3.31 -9.93
C ILE A 220 -21.24 -2.58 -9.95
N LEU A 221 -21.11 -1.49 -10.72
CA LEU A 221 -19.92 -0.63 -10.70
C LEU A 221 -19.91 0.43 -9.57
N LYS A 222 -21.02 0.67 -8.87
CA LYS A 222 -21.14 1.78 -7.90
C LYS A 222 -20.93 1.43 -6.42
N SER A 223 -20.71 0.17 -6.07
CA SER A 223 -20.52 -0.26 -4.67
C SER A 223 -19.33 -1.21 -4.48
N ARG A 224 -18.18 -0.90 -5.09
CA ARG A 224 -16.92 -1.41 -4.51
C ARG A 224 -16.72 -0.64 -3.21
N GLU A 225 -17.13 -1.21 -2.08
CA GLU A 225 -16.77 -0.68 -0.77
C GLU A 225 -15.23 -0.66 -0.68
N PHE A 226 -14.63 0.51 -0.90
CA PHE A 226 -13.20 0.68 -0.75
C PHE A 226 -12.84 0.49 0.72
N CYS A 227 -11.82 -0.31 0.98
CA CYS A 227 -11.39 -0.58 2.34
C CYS A 227 -10.53 0.59 2.85
N PRO A 228 -10.94 1.29 3.93
CA PRO A 228 -10.23 2.45 4.45
C PRO A 228 -8.94 2.08 5.19
N CYS A 229 -8.65 0.78 5.39
CA CYS A 229 -7.48 0.37 6.17
C CYS A 229 -6.16 0.68 5.46
N CYS A 230 -5.10 0.84 6.25
CA CYS A 230 -3.76 1.10 5.71
C CYS A 230 -3.21 -0.07 4.88
N CYS A 231 -3.69 -1.29 5.08
CA CYS A 231 -3.22 -2.47 4.34
C CYS A 231 -3.74 -2.47 2.90
N CYS A 232 -5.01 -2.14 2.69
CA CYS A 232 -5.62 -2.10 1.37
C CYS A 232 -5.21 -0.85 0.59
N SER A 233 -4.89 0.23 1.31
CA SER A 233 -4.47 1.51 0.74
C SER A 233 -2.96 1.75 0.86
N GLU A 234 -2.14 0.71 1.08
CA GLU A 234 -0.69 0.85 1.33
C GLU A 234 0.00 1.61 0.19
N ILE A 235 -0.28 1.25 -1.06
CA ILE A 235 0.32 1.91 -2.24
C ILE A 235 -0.06 3.39 -2.30
N LEU A 236 -1.33 3.71 -2.03
CA LEU A 236 -1.80 5.10 -2.00
C LEU A 236 -1.08 5.90 -0.90
N ILE A 237 -0.94 5.31 0.29
CA ILE A 237 -0.24 5.96 1.42
C ILE A 237 1.24 6.23 1.08
N LYS A 238 1.93 5.26 0.47
CA LYS A 238 3.32 5.43 0.04
C LYS A 238 3.46 6.52 -1.01
N PHE A 239 2.55 6.57 -1.97
CA PHE A 239 2.53 7.59 -3.00
C PHE A 239 2.24 8.99 -2.40
N GLN A 240 1.24 9.11 -1.53
CA GLN A 240 0.98 10.36 -0.80
C GLN A 240 2.21 10.83 -0.03
N SER A 241 2.90 9.91 0.67
CA SER A 241 4.12 10.22 1.41
C SER A 241 5.27 10.68 0.50
N LEU A 242 5.37 10.10 -0.71
CA LEU A 242 6.35 10.52 -1.71
C LEU A 242 6.06 11.93 -2.24
N LEU A 243 4.78 12.29 -2.43
CA LEU A 243 4.37 13.65 -2.83
C LEU A 243 4.53 14.69 -1.71
N CYS A 244 4.38 14.28 -0.44
CA CYS A 244 4.64 15.11 0.73
C CYS A 244 6.15 15.34 0.97
N SER A 245 7.02 14.72 0.18
CA SER A 245 8.46 14.88 0.30
C SER A 245 8.91 16.31 0.02
N ARG A 246 9.84 16.82 0.83
CA ARG A 246 10.57 18.08 0.52
C ARG A 246 11.40 18.00 -0.77
N TYR A 247 11.67 16.80 -1.27
CA TYR A 247 12.38 16.59 -2.52
C TYR A 247 11.47 16.53 -3.74
N ASN A 248 10.14 16.59 -3.54
CA ASN A 248 9.16 16.73 -4.61
C ASN A 248 9.36 18.10 -5.29
N ARG A 249 9.84 18.05 -6.54
CA ARG A 249 10.04 19.23 -7.39
C ARG A 249 8.90 19.35 -8.41
N LYS A 250 8.83 20.52 -9.04
CA LYS A 250 7.81 20.86 -10.04
C LYS A 250 7.71 19.81 -11.14
N GLU A 251 8.85 19.32 -11.66
CA GLU A 251 8.90 18.35 -12.75
C GLU A 251 8.27 17.01 -12.35
N PHE A 252 8.53 16.54 -11.13
CA PHE A 252 7.94 15.32 -10.59
C PHE A 252 6.42 15.46 -10.42
N SER A 253 5.97 16.59 -9.89
CA SER A 253 4.54 16.87 -9.73
C SER A 253 3.81 16.98 -11.07
N LEU A 254 4.43 17.59 -12.09
CA LEU A 254 3.89 17.62 -13.45
C LEU A 254 3.78 16.21 -14.05
N HIS A 255 4.79 15.35 -13.88
CA HIS A 255 4.72 13.95 -14.31
C HIS A 255 3.56 13.21 -13.65
N VAL A 256 3.38 13.39 -12.33
CA VAL A 256 2.27 12.78 -11.58
C VAL A 256 0.92 13.25 -12.11
N ILE A 257 0.73 14.56 -12.29
CA ILE A 257 -0.52 15.13 -12.83
C ILE A 257 -0.83 14.56 -14.21
N GLU A 258 0.17 14.50 -15.10
CA GLU A 258 0.00 13.96 -16.44
C GLU A 258 -0.48 12.51 -16.40
N LYS A 259 0.15 11.67 -15.55
CA LYS A 259 -0.24 10.27 -15.41
C LYS A 259 -1.62 10.07 -14.76
N LEU A 260 -2.05 11.01 -13.94
CA LEU A 260 -3.36 10.95 -13.29
C LEU A 260 -4.51 11.32 -14.22
N LYS A 261 -4.28 12.04 -15.32
CA LYS A 261 -5.34 12.43 -16.27
C LYS A 261 -6.19 11.24 -16.72
N ASP A 262 -5.52 10.17 -17.17
CA ASP A 262 -6.16 8.97 -17.72
C ASP A 262 -6.47 7.88 -16.68
N SER A 263 -6.18 8.15 -15.40
CA SER A 263 -6.39 7.17 -14.33
C SER A 263 -7.75 7.38 -13.66
N ASP A 264 -8.44 6.28 -13.33
CA ASP A 264 -9.66 6.30 -12.52
C ASP A 264 -9.54 5.31 -11.35
N PHE A 265 -9.40 5.83 -10.14
CA PHE A 265 -9.35 5.07 -8.90
C PHE A 265 -9.64 5.98 -7.71
N VAL A 266 -10.11 5.40 -6.61
CA VAL A 266 -10.36 6.16 -5.38
C VAL A 266 -9.07 6.58 -4.71
N GLY A 267 -8.97 7.88 -4.39
CA GLY A 267 -7.78 8.50 -3.84
C GLY A 267 -6.97 9.31 -4.86
N LYS A 268 -7.38 9.33 -6.13
CA LYS A 268 -6.81 10.19 -7.18
C LYS A 268 -6.82 11.67 -6.77
N GLU A 269 -7.92 12.13 -6.18
CA GLU A 269 -8.12 13.50 -5.73
C GLU A 269 -7.09 13.93 -4.70
N ALA A 270 -6.78 13.03 -3.75
CA ALA A 270 -5.76 13.28 -2.74
C ALA A 270 -4.36 13.45 -3.36
N LEU A 271 -4.05 12.72 -4.43
CA LEU A 271 -2.79 12.87 -5.15
C LEU A 271 -2.75 14.17 -5.96
N LEU A 272 -3.84 14.55 -6.62
CA LEU A 272 -3.96 15.81 -7.35
C LEU A 272 -3.79 17.01 -6.42
N LEU A 273 -4.48 17.02 -5.28
CA LEU A 273 -4.39 18.07 -4.28
C LEU A 273 -2.97 18.23 -3.69
N LEU A 274 -2.17 17.17 -3.67
CA LEU A 274 -0.76 17.25 -3.27
C LEU A 274 0.15 17.76 -4.39
N ALA A 275 -0.11 17.36 -5.64
CA ALA A 275 0.74 17.67 -6.78
C ALA A 275 0.51 19.07 -7.37
N TRP A 276 -0.74 19.54 -7.44
CA TRP A 276 -1.10 20.81 -8.08
C TRP A 276 -0.33 22.02 -7.55
N PRO A 277 -0.27 22.29 -6.22
CA PRO A 277 0.48 23.45 -5.72
C PRO A 277 1.97 23.39 -6.10
N LYS A 278 2.58 22.20 -6.00
CA LYS A 278 3.99 21.97 -6.32
C LYS A 278 4.28 22.08 -7.82
N ALA A 279 3.28 21.83 -8.67
CA ALA A 279 3.35 22.03 -10.11
C ALA A 279 3.15 23.50 -10.54
N GLY A 280 2.80 24.40 -9.61
CA GLY A 280 2.43 25.79 -9.93
C GLY A 280 0.97 25.98 -10.36
N MET A 281 0.12 24.97 -10.12
CA MET A 281 -1.32 24.96 -10.40
C MET A 281 -2.11 25.20 -9.11
N ALA A 282 -1.72 26.24 -8.36
CA ALA A 282 -2.31 26.51 -7.05
C ALA A 282 -3.80 26.90 -7.15
N GLN A 283 -4.18 27.62 -8.21
CA GLN A 283 -5.55 28.06 -8.43
C GLN A 283 -6.48 26.85 -8.61
N GLU A 284 -6.08 25.87 -9.43
CA GLU A 284 -6.84 24.65 -9.68
C GLU A 284 -7.05 23.84 -8.40
N ALA A 285 -6.03 23.79 -7.54
CA ALA A 285 -6.14 23.13 -6.25
C ALA A 285 -7.12 23.84 -5.31
N VAL A 286 -7.09 25.18 -5.27
CA VAL A 286 -7.99 26.00 -4.46
C VAL A 286 -9.42 25.88 -4.95
N ASP A 287 -9.67 26.02 -6.25
CA ASP A 287 -11.01 25.90 -6.83
C ASP A 287 -11.60 24.52 -6.54
N TYR A 288 -10.78 23.48 -6.69
CA TYR A 288 -11.20 22.11 -6.44
C TYR A 288 -11.53 21.87 -4.96
N ILE A 289 -10.68 22.30 -4.03
CA ILE A 289 -10.91 22.05 -2.60
C ILE A 289 -12.08 22.88 -2.07
N VAL A 290 -12.29 24.10 -2.57
CA VAL A 290 -13.44 24.94 -2.21
C VAL A 290 -14.74 24.29 -2.66
N ALA A 291 -14.78 23.78 -3.89
CA ALA A 291 -15.98 23.16 -4.44
C ALA A 291 -16.32 21.81 -3.77
N ASN A 292 -15.31 20.98 -3.49
CA ASN A 292 -15.53 19.57 -3.10
C ASN A 292 -15.32 19.29 -1.61
N TYR A 293 -14.46 20.06 -0.93
CA TYR A 293 -14.09 19.82 0.47
C TYR A 293 -13.95 21.13 1.27
N PRO A 294 -15.00 21.99 1.32
CA PRO A 294 -14.91 23.31 1.94
C PRO A 294 -14.48 23.27 3.42
N ALA A 295 -14.85 22.21 4.14
CA ALA A 295 -14.43 22.01 5.53
C ALA A 295 -12.91 21.79 5.72
N LEU A 296 -12.17 21.50 4.65
CA LEU A 296 -10.73 21.24 4.70
C LEU A 296 -9.87 22.44 4.29
N ILE A 297 -10.46 23.51 3.72
CA ILE A 297 -9.74 24.63 3.10
C ILE A 297 -8.67 25.20 4.04
N LEU A 298 -9.03 25.50 5.30
CA LEU A 298 -8.12 26.15 6.24
C LEU A 298 -6.91 25.25 6.58
N GLN A 299 -7.14 23.97 6.81
CA GLN A 299 -6.07 23.01 7.11
C GLN A 299 -5.19 22.78 5.89
N TYR A 300 -5.81 22.60 4.72
CA TYR A 300 -5.10 22.44 3.46
C TYR A 300 -4.23 23.66 3.13
N ALA A 301 -4.77 24.86 3.28
CA ALA A 301 -4.04 26.08 2.96
C ALA A 301 -2.83 26.27 3.88
N LYS A 302 -2.99 25.97 5.17
CA LYS A 302 -1.89 25.98 6.14
C LYS A 302 -0.76 25.01 5.75
N ASP A 303 -1.10 23.79 5.36
CA ASP A 303 -0.09 22.77 5.08
C ASP A 303 0.54 22.91 3.67
N MET A 304 -0.22 23.40 2.69
CA MET A 304 0.19 23.45 1.28
C MET A 304 0.71 24.80 0.79
N PHE A 305 0.42 25.91 1.50
CA PHE A 305 0.86 27.26 1.09
C PHE A 305 1.70 27.98 2.15
N ASP A 306 1.86 27.43 3.36
CA ASP A 306 2.83 27.98 4.30
C ASP A 306 4.25 27.62 3.87
N TRP A 307 4.94 28.61 3.30
CA TRP A 307 6.31 28.50 2.80
C TRP A 307 7.34 28.15 3.87
N LYS A 308 7.02 28.32 5.16
CA LYS A 308 7.90 27.89 6.27
C LYS A 308 7.80 26.40 6.56
N ALA A 309 6.78 25.72 6.06
CA ALA A 309 6.50 24.30 6.31
C ALA A 309 6.96 23.36 5.18
N GLN A 310 7.53 23.89 4.08
CA GLN A 310 7.91 23.14 2.87
C GLN A 310 9.41 23.14 2.61
#